data_AF-A0A7C4QQE8-F1
#
_entry.id   AF-A0A7C4QQE8-F1
#
_cell.length_a   1.000
_cell.length_b   1.000
_cell.length_c   1.000
_cell.angle_alpha   90.00
_cell.angle_beta   90.00
_cell.angle_gamma   90.00
#
_symmetry.space_group_name_H-M   'P 1'
#
loop_
_entity.id
_entity.type
_entity.pdbx_description
1 polymer ?
#
loop_
_entity_poly.entity_id
_entity_poly.type
_entity_poly.pdbx_seq_one_letter_code
_entity_poly.pdbx_strand_id
1 'polypeptide(L)'
;MISPAPFVPGAARPAVFPRLGGRWSSRIWTGLMAWFGILGGEALLAADVAVQVTNSAGQVGHGVLQAWTAEHLRISGTESITLPTAEIATISFPEHSVRPVEGDWLILANGDRMALSVQRIEDDQVAAQRPELAPALRLAQPLLAHWNGPLESVAAFVFNWPSAPSLRRQWLADLENVPPGEDWVQFLTGDRLSGEVRGLDGLQVAMSAPFGDTHLDRRRIRWIRLDRELTSFPPLTPPYWFVWLTDGSRLTATTLRPGPNLDVELSLPVGDPVRIAWNGLVRVQQIDARRVPLSARQPKSTTYTPYLSGARQLRVNRNVRGGPLSVRGWESAVGLGMCSAMSAAYAVEPTDREFRAAVGIDDAAEGRGSARFRIVVDGRTVWDSGEITGRMPRVECPPVSLRGARELTLQVDFGAFGDVGDYADWCDAFIVREP
;
A
#
# COMPACT_ATOMS: atom_id res chain seq x y z
N MET A 1 -11.56 -66.68 29.26
CA MET A 1 -12.79 -65.95 29.63
C MET A 1 -12.65 -65.56 31.08
N ILE A 2 -12.36 -64.30 31.39
CA ILE A 2 -12.62 -63.63 32.67
C ILE A 2 -12.29 -62.14 32.42
N SER A 3 -13.31 -61.30 32.55
CA SER A 3 -13.23 -59.94 33.12
C SER A 3 -13.93 -60.05 34.49
N PRO A 4 -13.81 -59.15 35.50
CA PRO A 4 -13.59 -57.71 35.35
C PRO A 4 -12.84 -57.03 36.54
N ALA A 5 -12.94 -55.69 36.58
CA ALA A 5 -13.07 -54.83 37.79
C ALA A 5 -11.86 -53.88 38.10
N PRO A 6 -12.11 -52.71 38.73
CA PRO A 6 -11.57 -51.42 38.30
C PRO A 6 -10.68 -50.69 39.35
N PHE A 7 -10.42 -49.40 39.05
CA PHE A 7 -9.35 -48.48 39.48
C PHE A 7 -9.55 -47.76 40.85
N VAL A 8 -8.44 -47.15 41.36
CA VAL A 8 -8.28 -46.04 42.37
C VAL A 8 -8.31 -46.38 43.88
N PRO A 9 -7.59 -45.69 44.83
CA PRO A 9 -6.63 -44.55 44.77
C PRO A 9 -5.29 -44.72 45.55
N GLY A 10 -4.38 -43.74 45.44
CA GLY A 10 -3.30 -43.55 46.43
C GLY A 10 -2.66 -42.15 46.40
N ALA A 11 -2.77 -41.42 47.52
CA ALA A 11 -2.20 -40.10 47.78
C ALA A 11 -0.75 -40.16 48.31
N ALA A 12 0.05 -39.10 48.12
CA ALA A 12 1.29 -38.88 48.88
C ALA A 12 1.68 -37.39 49.02
N ARG A 13 2.06 -37.01 50.26
CA ARG A 13 2.85 -35.85 50.74
C ARG A 13 4.16 -36.45 51.36
N PRO A 14 5.20 -35.71 51.86
CA PRO A 14 5.72 -34.34 51.63
C PRO A 14 7.30 -34.27 51.55
N ALA A 15 7.84 -33.02 51.52
CA ALA A 15 9.03 -32.48 52.25
C ALA A 15 10.44 -32.28 51.59
N VAL A 16 10.82 -30.98 51.50
CA VAL A 16 12.02 -30.25 52.02
C VAL A 16 13.48 -30.60 51.61
N PHE A 17 14.10 -29.62 50.91
CA PHE A 17 15.49 -29.06 50.84
C PHE A 17 16.77 -29.88 51.15
N PRO A 18 17.86 -29.54 50.42
CA PRO A 18 19.00 -28.86 51.07
C PRO A 18 19.60 -27.65 50.30
N ARG A 19 20.43 -26.86 51.01
CA ARG A 19 21.18 -25.66 50.60
C ARG A 19 22.67 -25.92 50.36
N LEU A 20 23.31 -24.92 49.71
CA LEU A 20 24.72 -24.45 49.68
C LEU A 20 25.42 -24.74 48.34
N GLY A 21 26.08 -23.81 47.65
CA GLY A 21 26.36 -22.38 47.85
C GLY A 21 27.32 -21.89 46.74
N GLY A 22 27.50 -20.56 46.59
CA GLY A 22 28.71 -19.99 45.97
C GLY A 22 28.55 -19.09 44.73
N ARG A 23 28.46 -17.77 45.00
CA ARG A 23 29.05 -16.61 44.27
C ARG A 23 28.99 -16.55 42.74
N TRP A 24 28.28 -15.56 42.20
CA TRP A 24 28.75 -14.68 41.11
C TRP A 24 28.21 -13.25 41.30
N SER A 25 29.00 -12.29 40.81
CA SER A 25 29.10 -10.88 41.20
C SER A 25 28.15 -9.91 40.48
N SER A 26 27.68 -8.93 41.26
CA SER A 26 27.27 -7.54 40.96
C SER A 26 27.19 -7.05 39.50
N ARG A 27 26.04 -6.45 39.15
CA ARG A 27 25.92 -4.99 38.90
C ARG A 27 24.45 -4.51 38.87
N ILE A 28 24.04 -3.96 40.02
CA ILE A 28 23.25 -2.75 40.26
C ILE A 28 22.04 -2.51 39.33
N TRP A 29 20.87 -2.92 39.82
CA TRP A 29 19.58 -2.27 39.56
C TRP A 29 19.30 -1.31 40.73
N THR A 30 19.27 -0.02 40.44
CA THR A 30 18.75 1.06 41.31
C THR A 30 18.02 1.99 40.37
N GLY A 31 16.76 2.38 40.53
CA GLY A 31 15.76 2.17 41.55
C GLY A 31 14.62 3.09 41.14
N LEU A 32 13.38 2.62 41.27
CA LEU A 32 12.18 3.43 41.09
C LEU A 32 12.30 4.73 41.90
N MET A 33 12.17 5.88 41.23
CA MET A 33 11.80 7.13 41.87
C MET A 33 10.71 7.76 41.01
N ALA A 34 9.47 7.39 41.33
CA ALA A 34 8.29 8.12 40.92
C ALA A 34 8.29 9.47 41.65
N TRP A 35 8.46 10.55 40.89
CA TRP A 35 8.14 11.89 41.36
C TRP A 35 6.70 12.19 40.95
N PHE A 36 5.78 12.14 41.92
CA PHE A 36 4.45 12.71 41.78
C PHE A 36 4.51 14.19 42.18
N GLY A 37 4.15 15.07 41.26
CA GLY A 37 4.26 16.52 41.44
C GLY A 37 3.49 17.36 40.42
N ILE A 38 2.15 17.23 40.44
CA ILE A 38 1.14 18.31 40.29
C ILE A 38 0.94 19.01 38.91
N LEU A 39 -0.27 18.78 38.37
CA LEU A 39 -1.11 19.57 37.44
C LEU A 39 -0.72 19.65 35.94
N GLY A 40 -1.32 18.76 35.15
CA GLY A 40 -1.51 18.96 33.71
C GLY A 40 -1.71 17.65 32.94
N GLY A 41 -2.96 17.36 32.56
CA GLY A 41 -3.42 16.31 31.62
C GLY A 41 -2.44 15.19 31.26
N GLU A 42 -2.60 14.03 31.88
CA GLU A 42 -1.93 12.80 31.46
C GLU A 42 -2.40 12.42 30.04
N ALA A 43 -1.59 12.77 29.05
CA ALA A 43 -1.58 12.10 27.77
C ALA A 43 -1.32 10.62 28.02
N LEU A 44 -2.21 9.76 27.50
CA LEU A 44 -1.97 8.33 27.39
C LEU A 44 -0.55 8.13 26.84
N LEU A 45 0.30 7.42 27.59
CA LEU A 45 1.65 7.05 27.16
C LEU A 45 1.52 6.45 25.76
N ALA A 46 1.98 7.19 24.74
CA ALA A 46 2.22 6.60 23.44
C ALA A 46 3.13 5.40 23.71
N ALA A 47 2.67 4.20 23.36
CA ALA A 47 3.59 3.07 23.21
C ALA A 47 4.76 3.58 22.35
N ASP A 48 5.99 3.12 22.61
CA ASP A 48 7.16 3.59 21.88
C ASP A 48 7.02 3.24 20.38
N VAL A 49 6.34 4.09 19.60
CA VAL A 49 6.06 3.85 18.19
C VAL A 49 7.31 4.24 17.41
N ALA A 50 8.11 3.24 17.03
CA ALA A 50 9.24 3.44 16.15
C ALA A 50 8.77 3.94 14.78
N VAL A 51 9.39 5.01 14.30
CA VAL A 51 9.12 5.62 13.00
C VAL A 51 10.40 5.94 12.24
N GLN A 52 10.29 5.89 10.92
CA GLN A 52 11.25 6.46 9.99
C GLN A 52 10.57 7.61 9.25
N VAL A 53 11.16 8.80 9.29
CA VAL A 53 10.62 10.00 8.66
C VAL A 53 11.57 10.47 7.59
N THR A 54 11.05 10.73 6.40
CA THR A 54 11.79 11.37 5.31
C THR A 54 11.24 12.77 5.11
N ASN A 55 12.09 13.79 5.09
CA ASN A 55 11.68 15.16 4.79
C ASN A 55 11.63 15.42 3.26
N SER A 56 11.16 16.60 2.87
CA SER A 56 11.05 17.03 1.47
C SER A 56 12.39 17.09 0.72
N ALA A 57 13.51 17.24 1.44
CA ALA A 57 14.86 17.15 0.90
C ALA A 57 15.39 15.71 0.77
N GLY A 58 14.60 14.72 1.20
CA GLY A 58 14.95 13.30 1.17
C GLY A 58 15.89 12.86 2.29
N GLN A 59 16.10 13.69 3.32
CA GLN A 59 16.86 13.30 4.50
C GLN A 59 16.01 12.39 5.37
N VAL A 60 16.61 11.33 5.91
CA VAL A 60 15.94 10.30 6.69
C VAL A 60 16.32 10.43 8.17
N GLY A 61 15.31 10.50 9.03
CA GLY A 61 15.44 10.40 10.48
C GLY A 61 14.77 9.13 11.01
N HIS A 62 15.33 8.57 12.08
CA HIS A 62 14.78 7.41 12.78
C HIS A 62 14.61 7.73 14.26
N GLY A 63 13.53 7.25 14.87
CA GLY A 63 13.30 7.44 16.29
C GLY A 63 11.94 6.94 16.75
N VAL A 64 11.61 7.22 18.01
CA VAL A 64 10.30 6.98 18.61
C VAL A 64 9.44 8.23 18.46
N LEU A 65 8.20 8.08 18.00
CA LEU A 65 7.26 9.18 17.82
C LEU A 65 6.85 9.77 19.18
N GLN A 66 7.23 11.02 19.43
CA GLN A 66 6.89 11.74 20.68
C GLN A 66 5.64 12.60 20.51
N ALA A 67 5.49 13.25 19.36
CA ALA A 67 4.34 14.07 19.05
C ALA A 67 4.10 14.10 17.54
N TRP A 68 2.84 14.06 17.14
CA TRP A 68 2.42 14.35 15.77
C TRP A 68 1.23 15.29 15.84
N THR A 69 1.43 16.52 15.37
CA THR A 69 0.43 17.59 15.39
C THR A 69 0.22 18.14 13.98
N ALA A 70 -0.76 19.03 13.83
CA ALA A 70 -0.98 19.73 12.56
C ALA A 70 0.24 20.55 12.10
N GLU A 71 1.06 21.03 13.04
CA GLU A 71 2.19 21.93 12.74
C GLU A 71 3.51 21.19 12.61
N HIS A 72 3.74 20.19 13.45
CA HIS A 72 5.03 19.49 13.50
C HIS A 72 4.89 18.03 13.94
N LEU A 73 5.89 17.25 13.55
CA LEU A 73 6.15 15.91 14.04
C LEU A 73 7.49 15.91 14.79
N ARG A 74 7.50 15.29 15.97
CA ARG A 74 8.69 15.16 16.82
C ARG A 74 9.02 13.69 17.06
N ILE A 75 10.26 13.32 16.80
CA ILE A 75 10.80 11.99 17.08
C ILE A 75 11.98 12.09 18.04
N SER A 76 12.13 11.10 18.92
CA SER A 76 13.32 10.91 19.74
C SER A 76 14.19 9.79 19.19
N GLY A 77 15.44 10.12 18.83
CA GLY A 77 16.50 9.15 18.56
C GLY A 77 17.71 9.43 19.47
N THR A 78 18.91 9.38 18.89
CA THR A 78 20.13 9.91 19.54
C THR A 78 20.00 11.40 19.86
N GLU A 79 19.30 12.14 19.00
CA GLU A 79 18.87 13.51 19.22
C GLU A 79 17.36 13.62 18.94
N SER A 80 16.68 14.56 19.59
CA SER A 80 15.29 14.87 19.23
C SER A 80 15.26 15.65 17.93
N ILE A 81 14.49 15.16 16.96
CA ILE A 81 14.26 15.83 15.68
C ILE A 81 12.81 16.33 15.67
N THR A 82 12.63 17.60 15.37
CA THR A 82 11.32 18.23 15.15
C THR A 82 11.25 18.69 13.70
N LEU A 83 10.27 18.21 12.95
CA LEU A 83 10.05 18.56 11.55
C LEU A 83 8.68 19.23 11.39
N PRO A 84 8.58 20.35 10.67
CA PRO A 84 7.27 20.90 10.28
C PRO A 84 6.49 19.85 9.48
N THR A 85 5.21 19.67 9.75
CA THR A 85 4.37 18.67 9.07
C THR A 85 4.34 18.90 7.55
N ALA A 86 4.42 20.17 7.12
CA ALA A 86 4.50 20.55 5.71
C ALA A 86 5.81 20.16 4.99
N GLU A 87 6.86 19.81 5.74
CA GLU A 87 8.14 19.37 5.19
C GLU A 87 8.29 17.85 5.17
N ILE A 88 7.29 17.10 5.65
CA ILE A 88 7.37 15.65 5.76
C ILE A 88 6.97 15.00 4.44
N ALA A 89 7.94 14.35 3.80
CA ALA A 89 7.69 13.59 2.58
C ALA A 89 7.02 12.25 2.86
N THR A 90 7.49 11.52 3.87
CA THR A 90 7.00 10.18 4.21
C THR A 90 7.22 9.88 5.69
N ILE A 91 6.26 9.20 6.30
CA ILE A 91 6.37 8.57 7.62
C ILE A 91 6.16 7.09 7.41
N SER A 92 7.10 6.26 7.85
CA SER A 92 6.99 4.79 7.83
C SER A 92 7.04 4.25 9.25
N PHE A 93 6.25 3.21 9.51
CA PHE A 93 6.18 2.51 10.78
C PHE A 93 6.82 1.13 10.62
N PRO A 94 8.15 1.00 10.74
CA PRO A 94 8.87 -0.22 10.35
C PRO A 94 8.48 -1.47 11.16
N GLU A 95 7.96 -1.31 12.37
CA GLU A 95 7.48 -2.42 13.20
C GLU A 95 6.04 -2.86 12.85
N HIS A 96 5.33 -2.05 12.07
CA HIS A 96 3.97 -2.37 11.64
C HIS A 96 4.02 -3.21 10.37
N SER A 97 3.64 -4.48 10.49
CA SER A 97 3.57 -5.41 9.36
C SER A 97 2.20 -5.37 8.69
N VAL A 98 2.19 -5.34 7.35
CA VAL A 98 0.96 -5.53 6.58
C VAL A 98 0.53 -6.99 6.73
N ARG A 99 -0.70 -7.19 7.20
CA ARG A 99 -1.39 -8.48 7.34
C ARG A 99 -2.72 -8.37 6.61
N PRO A 100 -2.71 -8.59 5.28
CA PRO A 100 -3.90 -8.41 4.47
C PRO A 100 -5.05 -9.28 4.98
N VAL A 101 -6.19 -8.67 5.27
CA VAL A 101 -7.36 -9.40 5.76
C VAL A 101 -7.98 -10.18 4.59
N GLU A 102 -8.39 -11.42 4.87
CA GLU A 102 -9.19 -12.23 3.95
C GLU A 102 -10.64 -11.73 3.93
N GLY A 103 -11.31 -11.91 2.80
CA GLY A 103 -12.73 -11.55 2.66
C GLY A 103 -12.97 -10.49 1.59
N ASP A 104 -13.99 -9.68 1.81
CA ASP A 104 -14.50 -8.76 0.80
C ASP A 104 -13.73 -7.45 0.79
N TRP A 105 -13.56 -6.89 -0.40
CA TRP A 105 -12.86 -5.63 -0.62
C TRP A 105 -13.57 -4.76 -1.65
N LEU A 106 -13.42 -3.47 -1.43
CA LEU A 106 -13.85 -2.40 -2.32
C LEU A 106 -12.61 -1.77 -2.98
N ILE A 107 -12.64 -1.62 -4.30
CA ILE A 107 -11.60 -0.94 -5.07
C ILE A 107 -12.21 0.30 -5.71
N LEU A 108 -11.63 1.47 -5.47
CA LEU A 108 -12.08 2.73 -6.06
C LEU A 108 -11.39 3.01 -7.40
N ALA A 109 -11.96 3.92 -8.18
CA ALA A 109 -11.46 4.31 -9.50
C ALA A 109 -10.05 4.94 -9.47
N ASN A 110 -9.64 5.56 -8.36
CA ASN A 110 -8.25 6.03 -8.15
C ASN A 110 -7.27 4.88 -7.77
N GLY A 111 -7.77 3.64 -7.66
CA GLY A 111 -7.03 2.46 -7.24
C GLY A 111 -6.88 2.31 -5.73
N ASP A 112 -7.55 3.10 -4.89
CA ASP A 112 -7.63 2.84 -3.46
C ASP A 112 -8.30 1.49 -3.23
N ARG A 113 -7.87 0.80 -2.17
CA ARG A 113 -8.32 -0.57 -1.85
C ARG A 113 -8.65 -0.62 -0.38
N MET A 114 -9.85 -1.07 -0.08
CA MET A 114 -10.43 -1.04 1.25
C MET A 114 -10.93 -2.43 1.62
N ALA A 115 -10.53 -2.93 2.78
CA ALA A 115 -11.02 -4.20 3.33
C ALA A 115 -12.45 -4.06 3.89
N LEU A 116 -13.41 -3.77 3.00
CA LEU A 116 -14.82 -3.58 3.31
C LEU A 116 -15.71 -4.51 2.47
N SER A 117 -16.75 -5.05 3.12
CA SER A 117 -17.83 -5.75 2.46
C SER A 117 -18.88 -4.76 2.02
N VAL A 118 -19.18 -4.72 0.73
CA VAL A 118 -20.37 -4.02 0.23
C VAL A 118 -21.62 -4.65 0.86
N GLN A 119 -22.49 -3.81 1.39
CA GLN A 119 -23.76 -4.20 2.00
C GLN A 119 -24.93 -3.94 1.07
N ARG A 120 -24.87 -2.81 0.35
CA ARG A 120 -25.95 -2.38 -0.53
C ARG A 120 -25.42 -1.47 -1.65
N ILE A 121 -26.01 -1.62 -2.84
CA ILE A 121 -25.97 -0.66 -3.93
C ILE A 121 -27.41 -0.31 -4.29
N GLU A 122 -27.77 0.96 -4.11
CA GLU A 122 -29.11 1.49 -4.38
C GLU A 122 -28.99 2.98 -4.72
N ASP A 123 -29.77 3.47 -5.68
CA ASP A 123 -29.79 4.89 -6.10
C ASP A 123 -28.39 5.47 -6.38
N ASP A 124 -27.55 4.72 -7.12
CA ASP A 124 -26.16 5.07 -7.43
C ASP A 124 -25.28 5.33 -6.20
N GLN A 125 -25.67 4.83 -5.02
CA GLN A 125 -24.89 4.87 -3.79
C GLN A 125 -24.46 3.48 -3.36
N VAL A 126 -23.25 3.40 -2.82
CA VAL A 126 -22.65 2.19 -2.29
C VAL A 126 -22.46 2.38 -0.79
N ALA A 127 -23.03 1.47 -0.02
CA ALA A 127 -22.76 1.36 1.41
C ALA A 127 -21.89 0.12 1.65
N ALA A 128 -20.70 0.32 2.22
CA ALA A 128 -19.77 -0.74 2.55
C ALA A 128 -19.38 -0.65 4.04
N GLN A 129 -19.25 -1.80 4.68
CA GLN A 129 -18.85 -1.87 6.08
C GLN A 129 -17.86 -2.98 6.30
N ARG A 130 -17.06 -2.84 7.35
CA ARG A 130 -16.13 -3.87 7.76
C ARG A 130 -16.92 -5.12 8.18
N PRO A 131 -16.58 -6.32 7.69
CA PRO A 131 -17.22 -7.53 8.16
C PRO A 131 -17.02 -7.70 9.68
N GLU A 132 -18.03 -8.20 10.39
CA GLU A 132 -17.92 -8.45 11.82
C GLU A 132 -16.78 -9.42 12.10
N LEU A 133 -15.74 -8.92 12.79
CA LEU A 133 -14.62 -9.74 13.21
C LEU A 133 -14.99 -10.55 14.46
N ALA A 134 -14.46 -11.77 14.54
CA ALA A 134 -14.50 -12.58 15.75
C ALA A 134 -13.97 -11.78 16.96
N PRO A 135 -14.49 -11.98 18.19
CA PRO A 135 -14.16 -11.15 19.35
C PRO A 135 -12.66 -10.98 19.64
N ALA A 136 -11.83 -12.00 19.36
CA ALA A 136 -10.38 -11.94 19.55
C ALA A 136 -9.67 -10.96 18.59
N LEU A 137 -10.27 -10.66 17.44
CA LEU A 137 -9.76 -9.71 16.45
C LEU A 137 -10.30 -8.28 16.66
N ARG A 138 -11.29 -8.09 17.55
CA ARG A 138 -11.82 -6.76 17.94
C ARG A 138 -10.80 -5.91 18.73
N LEU A 139 -9.79 -6.55 19.33
CA LEU A 139 -8.73 -5.88 20.09
C LEU A 139 -7.66 -5.21 19.18
N ALA A 140 -7.70 -5.44 17.87
CA ALA A 140 -6.97 -4.66 16.88
C ALA A 140 -7.81 -3.42 16.48
N GLN A 141 -7.52 -2.30 17.15
CA GLN A 141 -8.21 -1.00 17.18
C GLN A 141 -8.29 -0.31 15.78
N PRO A 142 -9.08 0.79 15.62
CA PRO A 142 -9.96 0.98 14.47
C PRO A 142 -9.20 1.18 13.16
N LEU A 143 -9.36 0.19 12.30
CA LEU A 143 -9.22 0.35 10.86
C LEU A 143 -10.56 0.86 10.31
N LEU A 144 -10.58 1.18 9.02
CA LEU A 144 -11.76 1.67 8.30
C LEU A 144 -13.02 0.85 8.64
N ALA A 145 -14.03 1.48 9.25
CA ALA A 145 -15.22 0.80 9.77
C ALA A 145 -16.36 0.73 8.76
N HIS A 146 -16.62 1.84 8.07
CA HIS A 146 -17.59 1.94 7.00
C HIS A 146 -17.11 2.94 5.95
N TRP A 147 -17.72 2.87 4.78
CA TRP A 147 -17.57 3.84 3.72
C TRP A 147 -18.89 3.91 2.94
N ASN A 148 -19.35 5.13 2.71
CA ASN A 148 -20.50 5.40 1.86
C ASN A 148 -20.06 6.35 0.75
N GLY A 149 -20.46 6.09 -0.49
CA GLY A 149 -20.13 6.97 -1.60
C GLY A 149 -20.82 6.57 -2.90
N PRO A 150 -20.69 7.41 -3.95
CA PRO A 150 -21.31 7.19 -5.24
C PRO A 150 -20.70 5.98 -5.96
N LEU A 151 -21.55 5.21 -6.64
CA LEU A 151 -21.20 4.01 -7.40
C LEU A 151 -20.15 4.30 -8.48
N GLU A 152 -20.25 5.44 -9.15
CA GLU A 152 -19.29 5.89 -10.17
C GLU A 152 -17.84 6.02 -9.64
N SER A 153 -17.65 6.20 -8.34
CA SER A 153 -16.30 6.25 -7.74
C SER A 153 -15.68 4.87 -7.51
N VAL A 154 -16.46 3.80 -7.66
CA VAL A 154 -16.05 2.42 -7.43
C VAL A 154 -15.58 1.79 -8.73
N ALA A 155 -14.41 1.17 -8.71
CA ALA A 155 -13.93 0.36 -9.83
C ALA A 155 -14.44 -1.08 -9.72
N ALA A 156 -14.30 -1.70 -8.56
CA ALA A 156 -14.61 -3.12 -8.40
C ALA A 156 -15.01 -3.51 -6.98
N PHE A 157 -15.79 -4.58 -6.90
CA PHE A 157 -16.06 -5.33 -5.68
C PHE A 157 -15.36 -6.69 -5.80
N VAL A 158 -14.56 -7.06 -4.81
CA VAL A 158 -13.89 -8.36 -4.76
C VAL A 158 -14.42 -9.13 -3.57
N PHE A 159 -14.83 -10.38 -3.79
CA PHE A 159 -15.41 -11.23 -2.76
C PHE A 159 -14.47 -12.38 -2.42
N ASN A 160 -14.32 -12.69 -1.14
CA ASN A 160 -13.43 -13.75 -0.64
C ASN A 160 -12.00 -13.65 -1.22
N TRP A 161 -11.41 -12.45 -1.16
CA TRP A 161 -10.07 -12.21 -1.67
C TRP A 161 -9.05 -13.13 -0.96
N PRO A 162 -8.31 -13.97 -1.71
CA PRO A 162 -7.36 -14.93 -1.13
C PRO A 162 -6.25 -14.27 -0.29
N SER A 163 -5.73 -15.00 0.69
CA SER A 163 -4.53 -14.61 1.45
C SER A 163 -3.23 -14.73 0.65
N ALA A 164 -3.17 -15.61 -0.35
CA ALA A 164 -1.97 -15.85 -1.16
C ALA A 164 -1.57 -14.61 -2.00
N PRO A 165 -0.41 -13.96 -1.73
CA PRO A 165 -0.06 -12.67 -2.35
C PRO A 165 0.03 -12.70 -3.88
N SER A 166 0.55 -13.79 -4.46
CA SER A 166 0.64 -13.96 -5.92
C SER A 166 -0.74 -13.96 -6.57
N LEU A 167 -1.70 -14.68 -5.98
CA LEU A 167 -3.07 -14.72 -6.46
C LEU A 167 -3.77 -13.37 -6.28
N ARG A 168 -3.47 -12.63 -5.19
CA ARG A 168 -4.01 -11.28 -5.01
C ARG A 168 -3.56 -10.33 -6.13
N ARG A 169 -2.27 -10.34 -6.47
CA ARG A 169 -1.71 -9.54 -7.56
C ARG A 169 -2.29 -9.95 -8.91
N GLN A 170 -2.46 -11.25 -9.14
CA GLN A 170 -3.10 -11.75 -10.35
C GLN A 170 -4.52 -11.21 -10.49
N TRP A 171 -5.35 -11.28 -9.45
CA TRP A 171 -6.74 -10.81 -9.52
C TRP A 171 -6.83 -9.29 -9.76
N LEU A 172 -5.94 -8.50 -9.15
CA LEU A 172 -5.86 -7.06 -9.43
C LEU A 172 -5.50 -6.79 -10.89
N ALA A 173 -4.55 -7.54 -11.45
CA ALA A 173 -4.21 -7.44 -12.86
C ALA A 173 -5.38 -7.90 -13.77
N ASP A 174 -6.09 -8.96 -13.40
CA ASP A 174 -7.23 -9.47 -14.17
C ASP A 174 -8.37 -8.43 -14.24
N LEU A 175 -8.65 -7.73 -13.14
CA LEU A 175 -9.63 -6.64 -13.06
C LEU A 175 -9.29 -5.46 -13.98
N GLU A 176 -8.00 -5.15 -14.14
CA GLU A 176 -7.54 -4.04 -14.98
C GLU A 176 -7.54 -4.41 -16.48
N ASN A 177 -7.49 -5.70 -16.79
CA ASN A 177 -7.42 -6.22 -18.16
C ASN A 177 -8.78 -6.68 -18.71
N VAL A 178 -9.89 -6.50 -18.00
CA VAL A 178 -11.23 -6.71 -18.57
C VAL A 178 -11.58 -5.65 -19.62
N PRO A 179 -12.34 -6.00 -20.69
CA PRO A 179 -12.77 -5.03 -21.70
C PRO A 179 -13.57 -3.86 -21.10
N PRO A 180 -13.43 -2.63 -21.63
CA PRO A 180 -14.29 -1.50 -21.26
C PRO A 180 -15.70 -1.61 -21.89
N GLY A 181 -16.63 -0.74 -21.46
CA GLY A 181 -17.94 -0.53 -22.06
C GLY A 181 -19.10 -1.29 -21.41
N GLU A 182 -18.80 -2.22 -20.49
CA GLU A 182 -19.79 -3.01 -19.76
C GLU A 182 -19.28 -3.34 -18.35
N ASP A 183 -20.20 -3.65 -17.43
CA ASP A 183 -19.84 -4.27 -16.17
C ASP A 183 -19.55 -5.75 -16.38
N TRP A 184 -18.61 -6.28 -15.61
CA TRP A 184 -18.18 -7.68 -15.67
C TRP A 184 -18.29 -8.35 -14.31
N VAL A 185 -18.95 -9.51 -14.30
CA VAL A 185 -19.01 -10.41 -13.14
C VAL A 185 -18.20 -11.66 -13.46
N GLN A 186 -17.25 -12.02 -12.61
CA GLN A 186 -16.58 -13.32 -12.69
C GLN A 186 -17.06 -14.23 -11.56
N PHE A 187 -17.49 -15.44 -11.92
CA PHE A 187 -17.89 -16.48 -10.97
C PHE A 187 -16.69 -17.22 -10.39
N LEU A 188 -16.91 -17.94 -9.28
CA LEU A 188 -15.89 -18.79 -8.66
C LEU A 188 -15.34 -19.87 -9.61
N THR A 189 -16.16 -20.34 -10.57
CA THR A 189 -15.78 -21.28 -11.63
C THR A 189 -14.80 -20.69 -12.65
N GLY A 190 -14.70 -19.36 -12.72
CA GLY A 190 -13.87 -18.62 -13.69
C GLY A 190 -14.66 -18.02 -14.85
N ASP A 191 -15.90 -18.49 -15.07
CA ASP A 191 -16.80 -17.98 -16.10
C ASP A 191 -17.10 -16.50 -15.86
N ARG A 192 -17.28 -15.76 -16.95
CA ARG A 192 -17.58 -14.33 -16.92
C ARG A 192 -18.93 -14.05 -17.56
N LEU A 193 -19.63 -13.09 -16.99
CA LEU A 193 -20.89 -12.57 -17.50
C LEU A 193 -20.77 -11.05 -17.56
N SER A 194 -21.17 -10.47 -18.68
CA SER A 194 -21.23 -9.02 -18.84
C SER A 194 -22.66 -8.51 -18.82
N GLY A 195 -22.82 -7.23 -18.52
CA GLY A 195 -24.10 -6.55 -18.40
C GLY A 195 -23.99 -5.23 -17.65
N GLU A 196 -25.09 -4.80 -17.05
CA GLU A 196 -25.15 -3.60 -16.21
C GLU A 196 -25.65 -3.97 -14.81
N VAL A 197 -24.88 -3.66 -13.78
CA VAL A 197 -25.23 -3.89 -12.38
C VAL A 197 -26.28 -2.85 -11.96
N ARG A 198 -27.49 -3.33 -11.66
CA ARG A 198 -28.62 -2.49 -11.23
C ARG A 198 -28.71 -2.30 -9.72
N GLY A 199 -28.13 -3.23 -8.97
CA GLY A 199 -28.17 -3.21 -7.53
C GLY A 199 -27.49 -4.41 -6.93
N LEU A 200 -27.20 -4.30 -5.64
CA LEU A 200 -26.59 -5.37 -4.87
C LEU A 200 -27.10 -5.27 -3.45
N ASP A 201 -27.38 -6.41 -2.84
CA ASP A 201 -27.61 -6.55 -1.41
C ASP A 201 -26.64 -7.59 -0.82
N GLY A 202 -26.81 -7.90 0.47
CA GLY A 202 -25.94 -8.85 1.18
C GLY A 202 -25.90 -10.27 0.59
N LEU A 203 -26.81 -10.65 -0.31
CA LEU A 203 -26.95 -12.00 -0.86
C LEU A 203 -27.01 -12.04 -2.39
N GLN A 204 -27.52 -11.01 -3.05
CA GLN A 204 -27.81 -11.01 -4.47
C GLN A 204 -27.24 -9.80 -5.20
N VAL A 205 -26.94 -10.01 -6.47
CA VAL A 205 -26.59 -8.95 -7.44
C VAL A 205 -27.65 -8.94 -8.52
N ALA A 206 -28.36 -7.83 -8.65
CA ALA A 206 -29.31 -7.59 -9.73
C ALA A 206 -28.56 -7.00 -10.92
N MET A 207 -28.73 -7.60 -12.10
CA MET A 207 -27.99 -7.21 -13.30
C MET A 207 -28.87 -7.35 -14.54
N SER A 208 -28.74 -6.41 -15.48
CA SER A 208 -29.31 -6.51 -16.81
C SER A 208 -28.28 -7.17 -17.74
N ALA A 209 -28.52 -8.42 -18.12
CA ALA A 209 -27.64 -9.19 -19.00
C ALA A 209 -28.14 -9.15 -20.46
N PRO A 210 -27.31 -9.55 -21.45
CA PRO A 210 -27.75 -9.68 -22.85
C PRO A 210 -28.96 -10.61 -23.07
N PHE A 211 -29.23 -11.53 -22.14
CA PHE A 211 -30.38 -12.45 -22.16
C PHE A 211 -31.54 -12.01 -21.26
N GLY A 212 -31.49 -10.81 -20.69
CA GLY A 212 -32.52 -10.23 -19.81
C GLY A 212 -32.04 -10.01 -18.37
N ASP A 213 -32.94 -9.47 -17.56
CA ASP A 213 -32.67 -9.18 -16.15
C ASP A 213 -32.52 -10.46 -15.33
N THR A 214 -31.50 -10.50 -14.48
CA THR A 214 -31.15 -11.68 -13.69
C THR A 214 -30.67 -11.31 -12.29
N HIS A 215 -30.87 -12.23 -11.35
CA HIS A 215 -30.35 -12.15 -10.00
C HIS A 215 -29.26 -13.21 -9.81
N LEU A 216 -28.07 -12.78 -9.42
CA LEU A 216 -26.91 -13.65 -9.20
C LEU A 216 -26.70 -13.84 -7.70
N ASP A 217 -26.43 -15.08 -7.27
CA ASP A 217 -26.03 -15.37 -5.88
C ASP A 217 -24.61 -14.86 -5.62
N ARG A 218 -24.48 -13.87 -4.72
CA ARG A 218 -23.21 -13.21 -4.38
C ARG A 218 -22.14 -14.22 -3.93
N ARG A 219 -22.52 -15.32 -3.30
CA ARG A 219 -21.59 -16.36 -2.80
C ARG A 219 -20.88 -17.10 -3.92
N ARG A 220 -21.39 -17.03 -5.14
CA ARG A 220 -20.81 -17.66 -6.34
C ARG A 220 -19.96 -16.69 -7.14
N ILE A 221 -19.87 -15.43 -6.74
CA ILE A 221 -19.15 -14.38 -7.44
C ILE A 221 -17.77 -14.23 -6.79
N ARG A 222 -16.76 -14.06 -7.63
CA ARG A 222 -15.38 -13.76 -7.24
C ARG A 222 -15.14 -12.26 -7.21
N TRP A 223 -15.56 -11.55 -8.24
CA TRP A 223 -15.50 -10.10 -8.31
C TRP A 223 -16.52 -9.57 -9.31
N ILE A 224 -16.82 -8.28 -9.15
CA ILE A 224 -17.58 -7.44 -10.07
C ILE A 224 -16.65 -6.28 -10.42
N ARG A 225 -16.43 -6.02 -11.71
CA ARG A 225 -15.76 -4.83 -12.22
C ARG A 225 -16.81 -3.97 -12.91
N LEU A 226 -16.95 -2.72 -12.48
CA LEU A 226 -17.84 -1.75 -13.12
C LEU A 226 -17.19 -1.18 -14.38
N ASP A 227 -18.00 -0.69 -15.31
CA ASP A 227 -17.51 -0.10 -16.55
C ASP A 227 -16.61 1.10 -16.25
N ARG A 228 -15.36 1.00 -16.71
CA ARG A 228 -14.36 2.05 -16.53
C ARG A 228 -14.71 3.36 -17.24
N GLU A 229 -15.55 3.31 -18.28
CA GLU A 229 -15.99 4.50 -19.01
C GLU A 229 -17.04 5.29 -18.24
N LEU A 230 -17.75 4.62 -17.32
CA LEU A 230 -18.73 5.23 -16.42
C LEU A 230 -18.16 5.55 -15.04
N THR A 231 -16.97 5.03 -14.69
CA THR A 231 -16.31 5.42 -13.44
C THR A 231 -15.76 6.83 -13.49
N SER A 232 -16.05 7.62 -12.47
CA SER A 232 -15.61 9.00 -12.29
C SER A 232 -14.99 9.18 -10.90
N PHE A 233 -13.87 9.91 -10.82
CA PHE A 233 -13.21 10.20 -9.57
C PHE A 233 -12.73 11.65 -9.52
N PRO A 234 -12.93 12.38 -8.40
CA PRO A 234 -12.48 13.76 -8.29
C PRO A 234 -10.97 13.90 -8.53
N PRO A 235 -10.52 14.93 -9.28
CA PRO A 235 -9.10 15.17 -9.47
C PRO A 235 -8.45 15.53 -8.13
N LEU A 236 -7.21 15.04 -7.92
CA LEU A 236 -6.45 15.31 -6.71
C LEU A 236 -5.66 16.61 -6.85
N THR A 237 -5.90 17.56 -5.94
CA THR A 237 -5.11 18.79 -5.82
C THR A 237 -4.10 18.63 -4.70
N PRO A 238 -2.78 18.78 -4.96
CA PRO A 238 -1.79 18.74 -3.90
C PRO A 238 -1.98 19.89 -2.87
N PRO A 239 -1.71 19.67 -1.57
CA PRO A 239 -1.20 18.41 -1.03
C PRO A 239 -2.29 17.35 -0.84
N TYR A 240 -1.91 16.10 -1.08
CA TYR A 240 -2.70 14.92 -0.73
C TYR A 240 -1.78 13.82 -0.18
N TRP A 241 -2.36 12.78 0.41
CA TRP A 241 -1.61 11.73 1.10
C TRP A 241 -2.04 10.34 0.63
N PHE A 242 -1.07 9.46 0.40
CA PHE A 242 -1.31 8.03 0.35
C PHE A 242 -1.06 7.42 1.74
N VAL A 243 -1.97 6.57 2.19
CA VAL A 243 -1.96 5.96 3.51
C VAL A 243 -2.11 4.44 3.36
N TRP A 244 -1.09 3.70 3.79
CA TRP A 244 -1.09 2.24 3.83
C TRP A 244 -1.41 1.76 5.23
N LEU A 245 -2.31 0.79 5.33
CA LEU A 245 -2.79 0.25 6.60
C LEU A 245 -2.30 -1.18 6.85
N THR A 246 -2.32 -1.59 8.11
CA THR A 246 -1.91 -2.94 8.54
C THR A 246 -2.84 -4.04 8.04
N ASP A 247 -4.09 -3.74 7.66
CA ASP A 247 -5.00 -4.71 7.01
C ASP A 247 -4.80 -4.86 5.50
N GLY A 248 -3.81 -4.15 4.94
CA GLY A 248 -3.52 -4.11 3.51
C GLY A 248 -4.29 -3.05 2.72
N SER A 249 -5.18 -2.30 3.38
CA SER A 249 -5.86 -1.18 2.72
C SER A 249 -4.87 -0.10 2.32
N ARG A 250 -5.17 0.58 1.21
CA ARG A 250 -4.46 1.76 0.73
C ARG A 250 -5.49 2.83 0.41
N LEU A 251 -5.36 3.97 1.08
CA LEU A 251 -6.27 5.10 0.97
C LEU A 251 -5.54 6.32 0.42
N THR A 252 -6.26 7.15 -0.33
CA THR A 252 -5.86 8.50 -0.68
C THR A 252 -6.67 9.47 0.18
N ALA A 253 -6.00 10.42 0.82
CA ALA A 253 -6.62 11.46 1.63
C ALA A 253 -6.30 12.86 1.07
N THR A 254 -7.30 13.74 1.03
CA THR A 254 -7.14 15.17 0.68
C THR A 254 -6.81 16.04 1.88
N THR A 255 -6.94 15.48 3.10
CA THR A 255 -6.52 16.11 4.35
C THR A 255 -6.13 15.02 5.33
N LEU A 256 -5.04 15.26 6.07
CA LEU A 256 -4.61 14.43 7.20
C LEU A 256 -4.45 15.31 8.43
N ARG A 257 -5.19 15.00 9.49
CA ARG A 257 -5.15 15.71 10.78
C ARG A 257 -4.81 14.74 11.90
N PRO A 258 -3.61 14.81 12.50
CA PRO A 258 -3.32 14.05 13.70
C PRO A 258 -4.27 14.47 14.82
N GLY A 259 -4.93 13.49 15.43
CA GLY A 259 -5.85 13.71 16.54
C GLY A 259 -5.19 13.51 17.91
N PRO A 260 -5.87 13.91 19.00
CA PRO A 260 -5.31 13.87 20.34
C PRO A 260 -5.20 12.45 20.92
N ASN A 261 -5.81 11.45 20.29
CA ASN A 261 -5.99 10.10 20.83
C ASN A 261 -5.14 9.05 20.08
N LEU A 262 -3.94 9.43 19.63
CA LEU A 262 -3.05 8.57 18.83
C LEU A 262 -3.73 8.07 17.55
N ASP A 263 -4.55 8.93 16.94
CA ASP A 263 -5.25 8.70 15.69
C ASP A 263 -4.89 9.76 14.63
N VAL A 264 -5.27 9.48 13.39
CA VAL A 264 -5.30 10.45 12.30
C VAL A 264 -6.70 10.46 11.72
N GLU A 265 -7.24 11.66 11.57
CA GLU A 265 -8.47 11.92 10.83
C GLU A 265 -8.10 12.21 9.38
N LEU A 266 -8.68 11.44 8.46
CA LEU A 266 -8.46 11.52 7.03
C LEU A 266 -9.75 11.95 6.36
N SER A 267 -9.69 13.03 5.57
CA SER A 267 -10.74 13.33 4.60
C SER A 267 -10.40 12.65 3.29
N LEU A 268 -11.31 11.83 2.78
CA LEU A 268 -11.15 11.14 1.50
C LEU A 268 -11.66 12.02 0.35
N PRO A 269 -11.19 11.83 -0.90
CA PRO A 269 -11.75 12.51 -2.06
C PRO A 269 -13.24 12.22 -2.28
N VAL A 270 -13.66 11.02 -1.88
CA VAL A 270 -15.04 10.54 -2.00
C VAL A 270 -15.43 9.75 -0.75
N GLY A 271 -16.63 10.01 -0.25
CA GLY A 271 -17.23 9.35 0.89
C GLY A 271 -16.89 9.98 2.23
N ASP A 272 -17.24 9.26 3.30
CA ASP A 272 -17.13 9.77 4.68
C ASP A 272 -15.66 9.94 5.13
N PRO A 273 -15.34 10.96 5.96
CA PRO A 273 -14.07 11.04 6.66
C PRO A 273 -13.85 9.83 7.58
N VAL A 274 -12.59 9.43 7.76
CA VAL A 274 -12.24 8.21 8.48
C VAL A 274 -11.20 8.51 9.56
N ARG A 275 -11.30 7.83 10.70
CA ARG A 275 -10.30 7.90 11.78
C ARG A 275 -9.53 6.60 11.85
N ILE A 276 -8.20 6.71 11.77
CA ILE A 276 -7.28 5.56 11.80
C ILE A 276 -6.34 5.71 12.99
N ALA A 277 -6.28 4.71 13.87
CA ALA A 277 -5.27 4.70 14.95
C ALA A 277 -3.85 4.55 14.38
N TRP A 278 -2.84 5.12 15.05
CA TRP A 278 -1.46 5.07 14.59
C TRP A 278 -0.90 3.64 14.45
N ASN A 279 -1.34 2.71 15.30
CA ASN A 279 -0.98 1.29 15.18
C ASN A 279 -1.54 0.61 13.91
N GLY A 280 -2.53 1.23 13.26
CA GLY A 280 -3.08 0.82 11.98
C GLY A 280 -2.28 1.33 10.79
N LEU A 281 -1.39 2.31 10.97
CA LEU A 281 -0.62 2.93 9.89
C LEU A 281 0.66 2.16 9.59
N VAL A 282 0.92 1.83 8.34
CA VAL A 282 2.20 1.25 7.88
C VAL A 282 3.07 2.33 7.26
N ARG A 283 2.46 3.18 6.43
CA ARG A 283 3.15 4.27 5.77
C ARG A 283 2.18 5.39 5.42
N VAL A 284 2.65 6.63 5.55
CA VAL A 284 1.98 7.83 5.08
C VAL A 284 2.94 8.56 4.17
N GLN A 285 2.54 8.82 2.93
CA GLN A 285 3.33 9.54 1.94
C GLN A 285 2.58 10.77 1.48
N GLN A 286 3.17 11.95 1.64
CA GLN A 286 2.61 13.20 1.13
C GLN A 286 3.05 13.41 -0.32
N ILE A 287 2.13 13.85 -1.16
CA ILE A 287 2.39 14.43 -2.48
C ILE A 287 2.06 15.93 -2.40
N ASP A 288 2.98 16.77 -2.85
CA ASP A 288 2.87 18.23 -2.83
C ASP A 288 3.40 18.85 -4.14
N ALA A 289 3.40 20.18 -4.22
CA ALA A 289 3.91 20.90 -5.40
C ALA A 289 5.43 20.77 -5.61
N ARG A 290 6.19 20.45 -4.55
CA ARG A 290 7.65 20.27 -4.60
C ARG A 290 8.03 18.87 -5.04
N ARG A 291 7.18 17.86 -4.81
CA ARG A 291 7.41 16.46 -5.16
C ARG A 291 6.35 15.99 -6.15
N VAL A 292 6.59 16.29 -7.42
CA VAL A 292 5.66 15.94 -8.50
C VAL A 292 5.93 14.50 -8.94
N PRO A 293 4.95 13.58 -8.86
CA PRO A 293 5.11 12.24 -9.41
C PRO A 293 5.43 12.31 -10.90
N LEU A 294 6.43 11.56 -11.37
CA LEU A 294 6.75 11.47 -12.80
C LEU A 294 5.57 10.87 -13.59
N SER A 295 4.78 10.02 -12.94
CA SER A 295 3.53 9.48 -13.46
C SER A 295 2.44 10.52 -13.74
N ALA A 296 2.55 11.72 -13.17
CA ALA A 296 1.67 12.85 -13.49
C ALA A 296 2.13 13.62 -14.75
N ARG A 297 3.26 13.23 -15.36
CA ARG A 297 3.77 13.82 -16.60
C ARG A 297 3.58 12.88 -17.77
N GLN A 298 3.30 13.45 -18.94
CA GLN A 298 3.28 12.70 -20.18
C GLN A 298 4.70 12.53 -20.72
N PRO A 299 5.14 11.30 -21.03
CA PRO A 299 6.42 11.12 -21.71
C PRO A 299 6.35 11.73 -23.12
N LYS A 300 7.42 12.40 -23.53
CA LYS A 300 7.61 12.92 -24.90
C LYS A 300 7.71 11.79 -25.91
N SER A 301 8.34 10.68 -25.52
CA SER A 301 8.40 9.47 -26.32
C SER A 301 8.53 8.24 -25.43
N THR A 302 8.03 7.11 -25.93
CA THR A 302 8.30 5.78 -25.36
C THR A 302 8.80 4.90 -26.48
N THR A 303 9.90 4.19 -26.25
CA THR A 303 10.46 3.23 -27.20
C THR A 303 10.47 1.85 -26.56
N TYR A 304 10.07 0.83 -27.32
CA TYR A 304 10.14 -0.56 -26.90
C TYR A 304 10.67 -1.40 -28.06
N THR A 305 11.77 -2.11 -27.85
CA THR A 305 12.42 -2.93 -28.88
C THR A 305 12.63 -4.34 -28.34
N PRO A 306 11.57 -5.18 -28.36
CA PRO A 306 11.63 -6.46 -27.68
C PRO A 306 12.51 -7.47 -28.40
N TYR A 307 12.97 -8.46 -27.64
CA TYR A 307 13.64 -9.64 -28.19
C TYR A 307 12.62 -10.63 -28.79
N LEU A 308 11.50 -10.86 -28.10
CA LEU A 308 10.38 -11.69 -28.58
C LEU A 308 9.20 -10.84 -29.09
N SER A 309 8.43 -11.37 -30.04
CA SER A 309 7.25 -10.67 -30.57
C SER A 309 6.23 -10.32 -29.47
N GLY A 310 5.75 -9.08 -29.43
CA GLY A 310 4.67 -8.63 -28.53
C GLY A 310 4.68 -7.13 -28.31
N ALA A 311 3.54 -6.58 -27.90
CA ALA A 311 3.43 -5.17 -27.52
C ALA A 311 3.30 -5.08 -25.99
N ARG A 312 4.36 -4.65 -25.30
CA ARG A 312 4.27 -4.18 -23.92
C ARG A 312 4.28 -2.67 -23.95
N GLN A 313 3.40 -2.07 -23.16
CA GLN A 313 3.30 -0.64 -23.01
C GLN A 313 3.79 -0.25 -21.63
N LEU A 314 4.40 0.93 -21.55
CA LEU A 314 4.60 1.60 -20.27
C LEU A 314 3.24 1.73 -19.57
N ARG A 315 3.20 1.41 -18.29
CA ARG A 315 2.01 1.56 -17.44
C ARG A 315 2.29 2.61 -16.37
N VAL A 316 1.33 3.48 -16.13
CA VAL A 316 1.42 4.57 -15.14
C VAL A 316 0.76 4.10 -13.84
N ASN A 317 1.46 4.24 -12.70
CA ASN A 317 0.99 3.85 -11.36
C ASN A 317 0.53 2.37 -11.26
N ARG A 318 1.04 1.52 -12.16
CA ARG A 318 0.77 0.09 -12.26
C ARG A 318 2.00 -0.60 -12.86
N ASN A 319 2.23 -1.85 -12.51
CA ASN A 319 3.25 -2.67 -13.15
C ASN A 319 2.83 -3.03 -14.58
N VAL A 320 3.75 -3.61 -15.37
CA VAL A 320 3.51 -3.93 -16.79
C VAL A 320 2.38 -4.94 -17.04
N ARG A 321 1.94 -5.68 -16.00
CA ARG A 321 0.80 -6.60 -16.05
C ARG A 321 -0.54 -5.95 -15.68
N GLY A 322 -0.53 -4.70 -15.22
CA GLY A 322 -1.71 -4.00 -14.74
C GLY A 322 -1.94 -4.12 -13.23
N GLY A 323 -1.09 -4.84 -12.50
CA GLY A 323 -1.15 -4.92 -11.04
C GLY A 323 -0.52 -3.70 -10.35
N PRO A 324 -0.53 -3.66 -9.00
CA PRO A 324 0.16 -2.61 -8.25
C PRO A 324 1.67 -2.70 -8.46
N LEU A 325 2.36 -1.54 -8.42
CA LEU A 325 3.82 -1.49 -8.41
C LEU A 325 4.33 -2.05 -7.09
N SER A 326 5.07 -3.16 -7.09
CA SER A 326 5.54 -3.75 -5.85
C SER A 326 6.84 -4.53 -6.01
N VAL A 327 7.82 -4.22 -5.16
CA VAL A 327 9.12 -4.89 -5.14
C VAL A 327 9.36 -5.45 -3.74
N ARG A 328 9.41 -6.78 -3.62
CA ARG A 328 9.65 -7.51 -2.36
C ARG A 328 8.69 -7.11 -1.24
N GLY A 329 7.41 -6.97 -1.57
CA GLY A 329 6.34 -6.60 -0.65
C GLY A 329 6.26 -5.10 -0.34
N TRP A 330 7.20 -4.30 -0.84
CA TRP A 330 7.13 -2.86 -0.74
C TRP A 330 6.32 -2.33 -1.93
N GLU A 331 5.13 -1.82 -1.67
CA GLU A 331 4.24 -1.27 -2.70
C GLU A 331 4.54 0.22 -2.94
N SER A 332 4.40 0.70 -4.17
CA SER A 332 4.39 2.13 -4.50
C SER A 332 3.04 2.56 -5.04
N ALA A 333 2.55 3.73 -4.62
CA ALA A 333 1.32 4.31 -5.17
C ALA A 333 1.54 4.99 -6.52
N VAL A 334 2.76 5.46 -6.76
CA VAL A 334 3.10 6.26 -7.94
C VAL A 334 4.39 5.80 -8.58
N GLY A 335 4.41 5.77 -9.90
CA GLY A 335 5.58 5.29 -10.62
C GLY A 335 5.24 4.78 -12.00
N LEU A 336 6.15 3.99 -12.56
CA LEU A 336 6.05 3.47 -13.92
C LEU A 336 6.35 1.98 -13.94
N GLY A 337 5.45 1.20 -14.51
CA GLY A 337 5.67 -0.19 -14.87
C GLY A 337 6.21 -0.29 -16.29
N MET A 338 7.42 -0.80 -16.43
CA MET A 338 8.13 -0.99 -17.68
C MET A 338 8.53 -2.46 -17.84
N CYS A 339 9.22 -2.76 -18.93
CA CYS A 339 9.95 -4.01 -19.11
C CYS A 339 11.29 -3.75 -19.79
N SER A 340 12.15 -4.76 -19.84
CA SER A 340 13.43 -4.71 -20.55
C SER A 340 13.29 -4.26 -22.01
N ALA A 341 14.33 -3.60 -22.52
CA ALA A 341 14.38 -2.93 -23.81
C ALA A 341 13.30 -1.86 -24.02
N MET A 342 12.97 -1.15 -22.94
CA MET A 342 12.04 -0.02 -22.97
C MET A 342 12.72 1.26 -22.48
N SER A 343 12.39 2.39 -23.10
CA SER A 343 12.77 3.72 -22.62
C SER A 343 11.59 4.69 -22.65
N ALA A 344 11.61 5.66 -21.74
CA ALA A 344 10.64 6.74 -21.66
C ALA A 344 11.36 8.08 -21.43
N ALA A 345 11.19 9.01 -22.35
CA ALA A 345 11.82 10.33 -22.30
C ALA A 345 10.82 11.40 -21.85
N TYR A 346 11.27 12.30 -20.97
CA TYR A 346 10.47 13.37 -20.37
C TYR A 346 11.19 14.71 -20.54
N ALA A 347 10.43 15.75 -20.88
CA ALA A 347 10.95 17.11 -20.85
C ALA A 347 11.25 17.52 -19.40
N VAL A 348 12.40 18.18 -19.22
CA VAL A 348 12.80 18.77 -17.95
C VAL A 348 12.41 20.25 -17.99
N GLU A 349 11.64 20.68 -17.00
CA GLU A 349 11.20 22.06 -16.85
C GLU A 349 12.25 22.89 -16.11
N PRO A 350 12.34 24.23 -16.32
CA PRO A 350 13.35 25.07 -15.65
C PRO A 350 13.32 25.03 -14.12
N THR A 351 12.16 24.69 -13.52
CA THR A 351 11.95 24.55 -12.07
C THR A 351 12.37 23.19 -11.53
N ASP A 352 12.58 22.20 -12.39
CA ASP A 352 12.94 20.85 -12.00
C ASP A 352 14.40 20.84 -11.54
N ARG A 353 14.63 20.27 -10.35
CA ARG A 353 15.93 20.28 -9.70
C ARG A 353 16.54 18.91 -9.63
N GLU A 354 15.72 17.90 -9.38
CA GLU A 354 16.24 16.58 -9.09
C GLU A 354 15.21 15.50 -9.43
N PHE A 355 15.68 14.37 -9.94
CA PHE A 355 14.91 13.15 -10.08
C PHE A 355 15.26 12.18 -8.94
N ARG A 356 14.24 11.57 -8.36
CA ARG A 356 14.34 10.53 -7.32
C ARG A 356 13.45 9.36 -7.68
N ALA A 357 13.90 8.14 -7.40
CA ALA A 357 13.12 6.92 -7.56
C ALA A 357 13.77 5.78 -6.78
N ALA A 358 13.02 4.70 -6.59
CA ALA A 358 13.55 3.38 -6.33
C ALA A 358 13.22 2.47 -7.52
N VAL A 359 14.05 1.47 -7.79
CA VAL A 359 13.82 0.52 -8.87
C VAL A 359 13.87 -0.93 -8.40
N GLY A 360 13.20 -1.81 -9.12
CA GLY A 360 13.30 -3.23 -8.88
C GLY A 360 12.50 -4.06 -9.87
N ILE A 361 12.68 -5.37 -9.77
CA ILE A 361 11.84 -6.32 -10.50
C ILE A 361 10.58 -6.58 -9.67
N ASP A 362 9.43 -6.42 -10.30
CA ASP A 362 8.11 -6.48 -9.68
C ASP A 362 7.77 -7.89 -9.15
N ASP A 363 7.01 -7.94 -8.05
CA ASP A 363 6.61 -9.16 -7.37
C ASP A 363 5.69 -10.08 -8.19
N ALA A 364 5.08 -9.59 -9.27
CA ALA A 364 4.36 -10.41 -10.25
C ALA A 364 5.31 -11.23 -11.14
N ALA A 365 6.63 -10.98 -11.10
CA ALA A 365 7.64 -11.86 -11.67
C ALA A 365 7.89 -13.10 -10.79
N GLU A 366 7.40 -13.10 -9.54
CA GLU A 366 7.52 -14.20 -8.57
C GLU A 366 8.98 -14.61 -8.32
N GLY A 367 9.86 -13.61 -8.20
CA GLY A 367 11.30 -13.84 -7.96
C GLY A 367 12.09 -14.26 -9.20
N ARG A 368 11.48 -14.23 -10.39
CA ARG A 368 12.13 -14.37 -11.70
C ARG A 368 12.47 -12.99 -12.28
N GLY A 369 13.08 -12.99 -13.46
CA GLY A 369 13.44 -11.76 -14.17
C GLY A 369 14.73 -11.12 -13.67
N SER A 370 15.37 -10.40 -14.58
CA SER A 370 16.57 -9.62 -14.32
C SER A 370 16.65 -8.46 -15.29
N ALA A 371 16.83 -7.24 -14.82
CA ALA A 371 16.96 -6.09 -15.70
C ALA A 371 18.06 -5.15 -15.22
N ARG A 372 18.47 -4.26 -16.11
CA ARG A 372 19.37 -3.15 -15.80
C ARG A 372 18.65 -1.83 -16.01
N PHE A 373 18.64 -0.98 -14.99
CA PHE A 373 18.01 0.32 -15.02
C PHE A 373 19.08 1.39 -15.28
N ARG A 374 18.74 2.36 -16.12
CA ARG A 374 19.59 3.52 -16.38
C ARG A 374 18.79 4.80 -16.31
N ILE A 375 19.42 5.82 -15.77
CA ILE A 375 18.95 7.20 -15.84
C ILE A 375 19.88 7.95 -16.79
N VAL A 376 19.29 8.55 -17.81
CA VAL A 376 19.98 9.30 -18.86
C VAL A 376 19.50 10.74 -18.82
N VAL A 377 20.43 11.69 -18.76
CA VAL A 377 20.15 13.13 -18.78
C VAL A 377 20.85 13.74 -20.00
N ASP A 378 20.09 14.39 -20.86
CA ASP A 378 20.56 14.97 -22.12
C ASP A 378 21.43 14.00 -22.95
N GLY A 379 20.99 12.75 -23.06
CA GLY A 379 21.68 11.70 -23.83
C GLY A 379 22.88 11.06 -23.13
N ARG A 380 23.26 11.50 -21.93
CA ARG A 380 24.34 10.90 -21.13
C ARG A 380 23.79 10.05 -19.99
N THR A 381 24.19 8.79 -19.91
CA THR A 381 23.91 7.95 -18.74
C THR A 381 24.61 8.53 -17.51
N VAL A 382 23.82 8.92 -16.52
CA VAL A 382 24.31 9.48 -15.24
C VAL A 382 24.22 8.48 -14.10
N TRP A 383 23.39 7.44 -14.26
CA TRP A 383 23.31 6.33 -13.33
C TRP A 383 22.96 5.03 -14.04
N ASP A 384 23.50 3.93 -13.53
CA ASP A 384 23.26 2.56 -13.98
C ASP A 384 23.21 1.65 -12.74
N SER A 385 22.17 0.84 -12.62
CA SER A 385 21.95 -0.03 -11.47
C SER A 385 22.89 -1.23 -11.38
N GLY A 386 23.56 -1.60 -12.48
CA GLY A 386 24.00 -2.98 -12.64
C GLY A 386 22.82 -3.91 -12.90
N GLU A 387 23.04 -5.22 -12.77
CA GLU A 387 21.95 -6.20 -12.84
C GLU A 387 21.14 -6.20 -11.54
N ILE A 388 19.81 -6.10 -11.67
CA ILE A 388 18.85 -6.30 -10.58
C ILE A 388 18.00 -7.51 -10.92
N THR A 389 17.84 -8.44 -9.96
CA THR A 389 17.02 -9.65 -10.11
C THR A 389 15.74 -9.59 -9.29
N GLY A 390 14.73 -10.39 -9.62
CA GLY A 390 13.49 -10.55 -8.85
C GLY A 390 13.65 -10.98 -7.38
N ARG A 391 14.86 -11.35 -6.95
CA ARG A 391 15.17 -11.77 -5.58
C ARG A 391 15.77 -10.65 -4.74
N MET A 392 16.21 -9.57 -5.36
CA MET A 392 16.83 -8.44 -4.68
C MET A 392 15.78 -7.50 -4.09
N PRO A 393 16.08 -6.82 -2.97
CA PRO A 393 15.26 -5.69 -2.53
C PRO A 393 15.28 -4.57 -3.58
N ARG A 394 14.33 -3.64 -3.48
CA ARG A 394 14.38 -2.42 -4.30
C ARG A 394 15.68 -1.66 -4.07
N VAL A 395 16.17 -1.01 -5.11
CA VAL A 395 17.39 -0.19 -5.09
C VAL A 395 16.99 1.27 -5.16
N GLU A 396 17.35 2.05 -4.16
CA GLU A 396 17.17 3.51 -4.16
C GLU A 396 18.16 4.12 -5.18
N CYS A 397 17.64 4.91 -6.11
CA CYS A 397 18.48 5.67 -7.04
C CYS A 397 19.16 6.82 -6.27
N PRO A 398 20.43 7.14 -6.56
CA PRO A 398 21.01 8.37 -6.05
C PRO A 398 20.21 9.56 -6.59
N PRO A 399 20.11 10.67 -5.86
CA PRO A 399 19.44 11.85 -6.36
C PRO A 399 20.15 12.36 -7.64
N VAL A 400 19.40 12.51 -8.73
CA VAL A 400 19.94 12.92 -10.04
C VAL A 400 19.59 14.37 -10.30
N SER A 401 20.60 15.25 -10.38
CA SER A 401 20.39 16.67 -10.71
C SER A 401 19.81 16.84 -12.12
N LEU A 402 18.78 17.67 -12.22
CA LEU A 402 18.12 18.09 -13.47
C LEU A 402 18.36 19.58 -13.79
N ARG A 403 19.18 20.28 -12.99
CA ARG A 403 19.45 21.71 -13.19
C ARG A 403 20.06 21.97 -14.57
N GLY A 404 19.35 22.73 -15.40
CA GLY A 404 19.78 23.10 -16.75
C GLY A 404 19.67 21.97 -17.78
N ALA A 405 19.17 20.80 -17.39
CA ALA A 405 18.89 19.72 -18.32
C ALA A 405 17.65 20.01 -19.16
N ARG A 406 17.54 19.36 -20.32
CA ARG A 406 16.39 19.47 -21.22
C ARG A 406 15.56 18.20 -21.24
N GLU A 407 16.20 17.05 -21.06
CA GLU A 407 15.55 15.75 -21.18
C GLU A 407 16.05 14.76 -20.12
N LEU A 408 15.11 14.11 -19.45
CA LEU A 408 15.31 12.96 -18.58
C LEU A 408 14.78 11.73 -19.29
N THR A 409 15.60 10.71 -19.48
CA THR A 409 15.19 9.42 -20.03
C THR A 409 15.42 8.31 -19.03
N LEU A 410 14.36 7.55 -18.76
CA LEU A 410 14.41 6.31 -17.98
C LEU A 410 14.52 5.14 -18.95
N GLN A 411 15.49 4.27 -18.73
CA GLN A 411 15.75 3.10 -19.59
C GLN A 411 15.82 1.84 -18.75
N VAL A 412 15.21 0.78 -19.28
CA VAL A 412 15.32 -0.59 -18.75
C VAL A 412 15.89 -1.45 -19.87
N ASP A 413 17.07 -2.03 -19.65
CA ASP A 413 17.73 -2.98 -20.54
C ASP A 413 17.58 -4.41 -20.02
N PHE A 414 17.85 -5.38 -20.90
CA PHE A 414 17.90 -6.80 -20.52
C PHE A 414 18.93 -7.05 -19.42
N GLY A 415 18.59 -7.93 -18.49
CA GLY A 415 19.56 -8.59 -17.61
C GLY A 415 20.10 -9.88 -18.23
N ALA A 416 20.64 -10.77 -17.41
CA ALA A 416 21.24 -12.02 -17.88
C ALA A 416 20.25 -13.01 -18.51
N PHE A 417 18.95 -12.92 -18.21
CA PHE A 417 17.94 -13.91 -18.61
C PHE A 417 17.07 -13.49 -19.81
N GLY A 418 17.47 -12.48 -20.58
CA GLY A 418 16.66 -11.98 -21.70
C GLY A 418 15.43 -11.22 -21.19
N ASP A 419 14.26 -11.39 -21.82
CA ASP A 419 13.02 -10.63 -21.50
C ASP A 419 12.04 -11.36 -20.55
N VAL A 420 12.40 -12.56 -20.09
CA VAL A 420 11.49 -13.44 -19.36
C VAL A 420 11.35 -12.99 -17.90
N GLY A 421 10.20 -12.38 -17.59
CA GLY A 421 9.86 -11.95 -16.24
C GLY A 421 10.48 -10.61 -15.85
N ASP A 422 11.01 -9.87 -16.82
CA ASP A 422 11.58 -8.52 -16.65
C ASP A 422 10.47 -7.47 -16.48
N TYR A 423 9.65 -7.65 -15.46
CA TYR A 423 8.64 -6.67 -15.05
C TYR A 423 9.37 -5.66 -14.18
N ALA A 424 9.67 -4.51 -14.75
CA ALA A 424 10.58 -3.54 -14.17
C ALA A 424 9.81 -2.33 -13.65
N ASP A 425 9.89 -2.09 -12.36
CA ASP A 425 9.18 -1.00 -11.72
C ASP A 425 10.13 0.15 -11.39
N TRP A 426 9.72 1.36 -11.79
CA TRP A 426 10.23 2.62 -11.25
C TRP A 426 9.25 3.09 -10.18
N CYS A 427 9.53 2.72 -8.94
CA CYS A 427 8.74 3.07 -7.76
C CYS A 427 9.06 4.47 -7.26
N ASP A 428 8.05 5.19 -6.75
CA ASP A 428 8.25 6.50 -6.12
C ASP A 428 9.09 7.44 -7.00
N ALA A 429 8.83 7.38 -8.31
CA ALA A 429 9.51 8.20 -9.30
C ALA A 429 8.98 9.64 -9.20
N PHE A 430 9.79 10.55 -8.67
CA PHE A 430 9.44 11.95 -8.42
C PHE A 430 10.42 12.90 -9.10
N ILE A 431 9.87 14.03 -9.54
CA ILE A 431 10.62 15.23 -9.84
C ILE A 431 10.50 16.16 -8.64
N VAL A 432 11.64 16.49 -8.03
CA VAL A 432 11.75 17.51 -7.00
C VAL A 432 11.93 18.87 -7.67
N ARG A 433 11.06 19.82 -7.30
CA ARG A 433 11.05 21.20 -7.82
C ARG A 433 11.48 22.19 -6.75
N GLU A 434 12.06 23.30 -7.18
CA GLU A 434 12.13 24.48 -6.31
C GLU A 434 10.71 25.06 -6.14
N PRO A 435 10.36 25.50 -4.92
CA PRO A 435 9.06 26.12 -4.63
C PRO A 435 8.82 27.41 -5.41
#